data_AF-A0A0D0QA78-F1
#
_entry.id   AF-A0A0D0QA78-F1
#
_cell.length_a   1.000
_cell.length_b   1.000
_cell.length_c   1.000
_cell.angle_alpha   90.00
_cell.angle_beta   90.00
_cell.angle_gamma   90.00
#
_symmetry.space_group_name_H-M   'P 1'
#
loop_
_entity.id
_entity.type
_entity.pdbx_description
1 polymer ?
#
loop_
_entity_poly.entity_id
_entity_poly.type
_entity_poly.pdbx_seq_one_letter_code
_entity_poly.pdbx_strand_id
1 'polypeptide(L)'
;MLKKFIRNEKGLTLIELLAVIVILGIIAAIAVPSIGGLIDNSKKDAHVANAQQMINAAKIAVTADKSLLPAEGKAKVVSLKYLEDNGYLEEVKDPDKTTNGYVKNVPNYSGTADPQVSGDLNVDGQGKVDQQPSSGSYVVIVNKNNKFSYQVKLVNNNRGVKDSNGKAVKEEDLKRNAVNEIQ
;
A
#
# COMPACT_ATOMS: atom_id res chain seq x y z
N MET A 1 62.37 -32.08 28.04
CA MET A 1 61.66 -31.17 28.98
C MET A 1 60.67 -30.32 28.20
N LEU A 2 59.37 -30.67 28.22
CA LEU A 2 58.33 -29.88 27.57
C LEU A 2 57.50 -29.18 28.64
N LYS A 3 57.72 -27.87 28.79
CA LYS A 3 57.11 -27.02 29.82
C LYS A 3 55.65 -26.75 29.41
N LYS A 4 54.70 -27.43 30.07
CA LYS A 4 53.25 -27.21 29.90
C LYS A 4 52.90 -25.77 30.32
N PHE A 5 52.52 -24.95 29.36
CA PHE A 5 51.79 -23.71 29.61
C PHE A 5 50.36 -24.08 30.05
N ILE A 6 50.07 -23.99 31.34
CA ILE A 6 48.70 -24.10 31.85
C ILE A 6 48.00 -22.78 31.51
N ARG A 7 47.07 -22.80 30.54
CA ARG A 7 46.18 -21.67 30.24
C ARG A 7 45.17 -21.56 31.38
N ASN A 8 45.21 -20.43 32.09
CA ASN A 8 44.19 -20.05 33.06
C ASN A 8 42.94 -19.59 32.31
N GLU A 9 42.05 -20.53 32.00
CA GLU A 9 40.67 -20.23 31.61
C GLU A 9 39.90 -19.83 32.89
N LYS A 10 40.05 -18.57 33.33
CA LYS A 10 39.21 -18.03 34.40
C LYS A 10 37.77 -18.01 33.89
N GLY A 11 36.97 -18.97 34.34
CA GLY A 11 35.57 -19.12 33.94
C GLY A 11 34.76 -17.88 34.31
N LEU A 12 33.93 -17.43 33.36
CA LEU A 12 32.92 -16.40 33.57
C LEU A 12 32.08 -16.77 34.80
N THR A 13 31.82 -15.81 35.68
CA THR A 13 30.96 -16.05 36.84
C THR A 13 29.49 -15.93 36.45
N LEU A 14 28.60 -16.69 37.09
CA LEU A 14 27.16 -16.60 36.83
C LEU A 14 26.60 -15.18 37.07
N ILE A 15 27.20 -14.42 37.99
CA ILE A 15 26.77 -13.06 38.30
C ILE A 15 27.10 -12.06 37.19
N GLU A 16 28.21 -12.24 36.47
CA GLU A 16 28.53 -11.42 35.30
C GLU A 16 27.55 -11.67 34.16
N LEU A 17 27.20 -12.93 33.92
CA LEU A 17 26.18 -13.27 32.93
C LEU A 17 24.80 -12.73 33.34
N LEU A 18 24.47 -12.79 34.63
CA LEU A 18 23.22 -12.28 35.19
C LEU A 18 23.10 -10.75 35.01
N ALA A 19 24.16 -10.00 35.31
CA ALA A 19 24.16 -8.54 35.15
C ALA A 19 23.89 -8.12 33.69
N VAL A 20 24.49 -8.83 32.72
CA VAL A 20 24.30 -8.55 31.29
C VAL A 20 22.86 -8.79 30.85
N ILE A 21 22.25 -9.93 31.22
CA ILE A 21 20.87 -10.22 30.82
C ILE A 21 19.86 -9.25 31.46
N VAL A 22 20.13 -8.75 32.67
CA VAL A 22 19.29 -7.74 33.32
C VAL A 22 19.33 -6.42 32.53
N ILE A 23 20.53 -5.96 32.17
CA ILE A 23 20.68 -4.73 31.36
C ILE A 23 20.01 -4.89 29.99
N LEU A 24 20.24 -6.02 29.30
CA LEU A 24 19.57 -6.32 28.02
C LEU A 24 18.04 -6.39 28.16
N GLY A 25 17.53 -6.94 29.26
CA GLY A 25 16.11 -6.99 29.56
C GLY A 25 15.47 -5.61 29.69
N ILE A 26 16.12 -4.69 30.40
CA ILE A 26 15.64 -3.31 30.55
C ILE A 26 15.64 -2.58 29.20
N ILE A 27 16.71 -2.73 28.41
CA ILE A 27 16.79 -2.12 27.07
C ILE A 27 15.70 -2.69 26.15
N ALA A 28 15.52 -4.01 26.14
CA ALA A 28 14.51 -4.67 25.32
C ALA A 28 13.09 -4.22 25.67
N ALA A 29 12.78 -4.06 26.95
CA ALA A 29 11.46 -3.62 27.41
C ALA A 29 11.02 -2.27 26.83
N ILE A 30 11.94 -1.33 26.62
CA ILE A 30 11.66 0.01 26.05
C ILE A 30 11.76 -0.01 24.52
N ALA A 31 12.75 -0.73 23.98
CA ALA A 31 13.05 -0.72 22.55
C ALA A 31 11.99 -1.45 21.71
N VAL A 32 11.50 -2.61 22.15
CA VAL A 32 10.54 -3.45 21.41
C VAL A 32 9.26 -2.69 21.01
N PRO A 33 8.52 -2.03 21.93
CA PRO A 33 7.30 -1.31 21.54
C PRO A 33 7.59 -0.13 20.59
N SER A 34 8.72 0.56 20.77
CA SER A 34 9.10 1.71 19.95
C SER A 34 9.46 1.32 18.50
N ILE A 35 10.21 0.22 18.33
CA ILE A 35 10.58 -0.30 17.02
C ILE A 35 9.35 -0.81 16.25
N GLY A 36 8.39 -1.45 16.96
CA GLY A 36 7.15 -1.90 16.35
C GLY A 36 6.36 -0.76 15.67
N GLY A 37 6.18 0.36 16.37
CA GLY A 37 5.50 1.54 15.82
C GLY A 37 6.25 2.20 14.65
N LEU A 38 7.59 2.20 14.70
CA LEU A 38 8.41 2.72 13.59
C LEU A 38 8.25 1.86 12.33
N ILE A 39 8.31 0.53 12.47
CA ILE A 39 8.12 -0.40 11.36
C ILE A 39 6.72 -0.24 10.76
N ASP A 40 5.68 -0.11 11.58
CA ASP A 40 4.31 0.11 11.11
C ASP A 40 4.20 1.40 10.28
N ASN A 41 4.77 2.50 10.77
CA ASN A 41 4.82 3.76 10.05
C ASN A 41 5.57 3.64 8.72
N SER A 42 6.72 2.97 8.69
CA SER A 42 7.48 2.74 7.45
C SER A 42 6.70 1.93 6.43
N LYS A 43 5.94 0.92 6.87
CA LYS A 43 5.08 0.16 5.97
C LYS A 43 3.90 1.00 5.46
N LYS A 44 3.28 1.83 6.30
CA LYS A 44 2.24 2.80 5.88
C LYS A 44 2.78 3.77 4.83
N ASP A 45 3.99 4.30 5.02
CA ASP A 45 4.63 5.14 4.01
C ASP A 45 4.85 4.40 2.69
N ALA A 46 5.30 3.16 2.76
CA ALA A 46 5.48 2.34 1.56
C ALA A 46 4.16 2.08 0.83
N HIS A 47 3.03 1.87 1.53
CA HIS A 47 1.71 1.80 0.89
C HIS A 47 1.33 3.11 0.19
N VAL A 48 1.57 4.25 0.83
CA VAL A 48 1.30 5.57 0.25
C VAL A 48 2.15 5.80 -1.00
N ALA A 49 3.45 5.48 -0.95
CA ALA A 49 4.35 5.59 -2.10
C ALA A 49 3.92 4.67 -3.25
N ASN A 50 3.55 3.42 -2.95
CA ASN A 50 3.02 2.46 -3.91
C ASN A 50 1.72 2.96 -4.57
N ALA A 51 0.83 3.58 -3.80
CA ALA A 51 -0.41 4.18 -4.32
C ALA A 51 -0.12 5.39 -5.22
N GLN A 52 0.86 6.22 -4.87
CA GLN A 52 1.31 7.32 -5.72
C GLN A 52 1.92 6.82 -7.04
N GLN A 53 2.71 5.75 -6.99
CA GLN A 53 3.23 5.09 -8.20
C GLN A 53 2.10 4.60 -9.10
N MET A 54 1.06 4.00 -8.51
CA MET A 54 -0.11 3.55 -9.27
C MET A 54 -0.86 4.71 -9.95
N ILE A 55 -1.01 5.85 -9.28
CA ILE A 55 -1.57 7.07 -9.92
C ILE A 55 -0.70 7.52 -11.10
N ASN A 56 0.63 7.54 -10.91
CA ASN A 56 1.55 7.96 -11.97
C ASN A 56 1.49 7.00 -13.18
N ALA A 57 1.37 5.69 -12.94
CA ALA A 57 1.15 4.71 -14.00
C ALA A 57 -0.17 4.95 -14.73
N ALA A 58 -1.26 5.27 -14.02
CA ALA A 58 -2.53 5.63 -14.66
C ALA A 58 -2.42 6.90 -15.51
N LYS A 59 -1.66 7.92 -15.06
CA LYS A 59 -1.36 9.14 -15.85
C LYS A 59 -0.61 8.81 -17.15
N ILE A 60 0.34 7.88 -17.09
CA ILE A 60 1.05 7.39 -18.28
C ILE A 60 0.07 6.64 -19.19
N ALA A 61 -0.74 5.75 -18.62
CA ALA A 61 -1.71 4.96 -19.36
C ALA A 61 -2.71 5.83 -20.14
N VAL A 62 -3.29 6.87 -19.53
CA VAL A 62 -4.22 7.77 -20.25
C VAL A 62 -3.55 8.60 -21.34
N THR A 63 -2.23 8.80 -21.24
CA THR A 63 -1.46 9.50 -22.27
C THR A 63 -1.22 8.60 -23.48
N ALA A 64 -0.99 7.30 -23.23
CA ALA A 64 -0.80 6.28 -24.26
C ALA A 64 -2.15 5.86 -24.91
N ASP A 65 -3.20 5.70 -24.11
CA ASP A 65 -4.53 5.29 -24.54
C ASP A 65 -5.59 6.30 -24.09
N LYS A 66 -6.02 7.14 -25.04
CA LYS A 66 -7.05 8.16 -24.81
C LYS A 66 -8.42 7.56 -24.52
N SER A 67 -8.67 6.28 -24.80
CA SER A 67 -9.94 5.62 -24.45
C SER A 67 -10.15 5.53 -22.93
N LEU A 68 -9.07 5.66 -22.15
CA LEU A 68 -9.10 5.73 -20.69
C LEU A 68 -9.53 7.10 -20.15
N LEU A 69 -9.58 8.13 -21.00
CA LEU A 69 -10.09 9.44 -20.60
C LEU A 69 -11.62 9.38 -20.50
N PRO A 70 -12.21 9.73 -19.34
CA PRO A 70 -13.66 9.85 -19.24
C PRO A 70 -14.14 11.14 -19.92
N ALA A 71 -15.37 11.11 -20.43
CA ALA A 71 -16.03 12.30 -20.95
C ALA A 71 -16.21 13.38 -19.84
N GLU A 72 -16.56 14.59 -20.26
CA GLU A 72 -16.79 15.70 -19.33
C GLU A 72 -17.91 15.37 -18.32
N GLY A 73 -17.62 15.58 -17.03
CA GLY A 73 -18.52 15.21 -15.94
C GLY A 73 -18.60 13.71 -15.65
N LYS A 74 -17.66 12.92 -16.18
CA LYS A 74 -17.59 11.47 -16.00
C LYS A 74 -16.33 11.03 -15.29
N ALA A 75 -16.33 9.78 -14.85
CA ALA A 75 -15.17 9.11 -14.30
C ALA A 75 -14.95 7.74 -14.95
N LYS A 76 -13.74 7.22 -14.84
CA LYS A 76 -13.38 5.88 -15.29
C LYS A 76 -12.51 5.20 -14.25
N VAL A 77 -12.74 3.92 -14.04
CA VAL A 77 -11.94 3.07 -13.15
C VAL A 77 -10.97 2.26 -13.99
N VAL A 78 -9.71 2.22 -13.56
CA VAL A 78 -8.63 1.42 -14.13
C VAL A 78 -8.05 0.55 -13.02
N SER A 79 -8.16 -0.77 -13.16
CA SER A 79 -7.66 -1.72 -12.17
C SER A 79 -6.13 -1.75 -12.10
N LEU A 80 -5.57 -2.22 -10.98
CA LEU A 80 -4.14 -2.50 -10.88
C LEU A 80 -3.71 -3.55 -11.90
N LYS A 81 -4.53 -4.58 -12.12
CA LYS A 81 -4.28 -5.61 -13.15
C LYS A 81 -4.08 -5.00 -14.53
N TYR A 82 -4.89 -4.01 -14.92
CA TYR A 82 -4.71 -3.33 -16.22
C TYR A 82 -3.34 -2.68 -16.35
N LEU A 83 -2.91 -1.96 -15.31
CA LEU A 83 -1.64 -1.22 -15.33
C LEU A 83 -0.45 -2.17 -15.41
N GLU A 84 -0.52 -3.33 -14.74
CA GLU A 84 0.51 -4.36 -14.80
C GLU A 84 0.49 -5.12 -16.13
N ASP A 85 -0.66 -5.63 -16.57
CA ASP A 85 -0.79 -6.42 -17.80
C ASP A 85 -0.35 -5.62 -19.05
N ASN A 86 -0.57 -4.30 -19.06
CA ASN A 86 -0.19 -3.43 -20.17
C ASN A 86 1.19 -2.76 -19.98
N GLY A 87 1.93 -3.11 -18.93
CA GLY A 87 3.31 -2.64 -18.72
C GLY A 87 3.45 -1.19 -18.32
N TYR A 88 2.38 -0.55 -17.82
CA TYR A 88 2.42 0.81 -17.27
C TYR A 88 2.97 0.85 -15.84
N LEU A 89 2.93 -0.28 -15.14
CA LEU A 89 3.41 -0.43 -13.78
C LEU A 89 4.03 -1.82 -13.61
N GLU A 90 5.23 -1.87 -13.03
CA GLU A 90 5.81 -3.15 -12.59
C GLU A 90 5.09 -3.64 -11.34
N GLU A 91 5.18 -4.94 -11.06
CA GLU A 91 4.56 -5.53 -9.88
C GLU A 91 5.03 -4.84 -8.59
N VAL A 92 4.07 -4.23 -7.90
CA VAL A 92 4.36 -3.43 -6.72
C VAL A 92 4.44 -4.33 -5.49
N LYS A 93 5.57 -4.25 -4.77
CA LYS A 93 5.79 -5.08 -3.58
C LYS A 93 4.93 -4.64 -2.40
N ASP A 94 4.20 -5.58 -1.82
CA ASP A 94 3.42 -5.39 -0.60
C ASP A 94 4.32 -5.27 0.64
N PRO A 95 4.33 -4.11 1.35
CA PRO A 95 5.09 -3.92 2.58
C PRO A 95 4.69 -4.85 3.73
N ASP A 96 3.44 -5.34 3.73
CA ASP A 96 2.97 -6.29 4.74
C ASP A 96 3.33 -7.74 4.43
N LYS A 97 3.83 -8.00 3.20
CA LYS A 97 4.19 -9.34 2.73
C LYS A 97 3.02 -10.33 2.86
N THR A 98 1.80 -9.88 2.57
CA THR A 98 0.65 -10.79 2.51
C THR A 98 0.87 -11.79 1.37
N THR A 99 0.33 -13.01 1.52
CA THR A 99 0.59 -14.14 0.60
C THR A 99 0.33 -13.81 -0.87
N ASN A 100 -0.66 -12.95 -1.15
CA ASN A 100 -1.08 -12.59 -2.50
C ASN A 100 -0.76 -11.13 -2.86
N GLY A 101 -0.08 -10.39 -1.97
CA GLY A 101 0.16 -8.96 -2.14
C GLY A 101 -1.13 -8.14 -2.27
N TYR A 102 -1.09 -7.12 -3.12
CA TYR A 102 -2.26 -6.29 -3.40
C TYR A 102 -3.31 -7.03 -4.22
N VAL A 103 -4.58 -6.78 -3.93
CA VAL A 103 -5.72 -7.35 -4.68
C VAL A 103 -5.80 -6.62 -6.03
N LYS A 104 -5.28 -7.23 -7.10
CA LYS A 104 -5.09 -6.56 -8.41
C LYS A 104 -6.37 -6.32 -9.21
N ASN A 105 -7.36 -7.19 -9.00
CA ASN A 105 -8.59 -7.30 -9.78
C ASN A 105 -9.73 -6.54 -9.11
N VAL A 106 -10.78 -6.19 -9.87
CA VAL A 106 -11.98 -5.51 -9.35
C VAL A 106 -13.23 -6.37 -9.62
N PRO A 107 -13.47 -7.40 -8.79
CA PRO A 107 -14.44 -8.43 -9.10
C PRO A 107 -15.88 -7.91 -9.12
N ASN A 108 -16.67 -8.45 -10.05
CA ASN A 108 -18.10 -8.18 -10.24
C ASN A 108 -18.45 -6.69 -10.34
N TYR A 109 -17.59 -5.91 -10.99
CA TYR A 109 -17.80 -4.49 -11.18
C TYR A 109 -18.45 -4.18 -12.53
N SER A 110 -19.31 -3.17 -12.57
CA SER A 110 -19.98 -2.71 -13.80
C SER A 110 -20.71 -3.82 -14.60
N GLY A 111 -21.23 -4.87 -13.92
CA GLY A 111 -21.94 -5.97 -14.57
C GLY A 111 -21.04 -6.99 -15.28
N THR A 112 -19.72 -6.91 -15.08
CA THR A 112 -18.73 -7.85 -15.64
C THR A 112 -17.93 -8.49 -14.51
N ALA A 113 -17.48 -9.74 -14.69
CA ALA A 113 -16.88 -10.52 -13.61
C ALA A 113 -15.56 -9.92 -13.09
N ASP A 114 -14.77 -9.28 -13.95
CA ASP A 114 -13.49 -8.63 -13.58
C ASP A 114 -13.07 -7.62 -14.66
N PRO A 115 -13.75 -6.47 -14.78
CA PRO A 115 -13.37 -5.47 -15.77
C PRO A 115 -12.03 -4.85 -15.39
N GLN A 116 -11.07 -4.92 -16.31
CA GLN A 116 -9.81 -4.22 -16.12
C GLN A 116 -9.96 -2.69 -16.20
N VAL A 117 -10.93 -2.21 -16.99
CA VAL A 117 -11.29 -0.81 -17.18
C VAL A 117 -12.82 -0.69 -17.22
N SER A 118 -13.39 0.34 -16.61
CA SER A 118 -14.83 0.59 -16.65
C SER A 118 -15.29 1.40 -17.88
N GLY A 119 -16.59 1.39 -18.14
CA GLY A 119 -17.22 2.45 -18.92
C GLY A 119 -17.22 3.79 -18.17
N ASP A 120 -17.81 4.82 -18.78
CA ASP A 120 -17.96 6.13 -18.16
C ASP A 120 -18.98 6.10 -17.01
N LEU A 121 -18.54 6.53 -15.84
CA LEU A 121 -19.30 6.58 -14.60
C LEU A 121 -19.77 7.99 -14.31
N ASN A 122 -20.91 8.12 -13.61
CA ASN A 122 -21.40 9.41 -13.17
C ASN A 122 -20.55 9.96 -12.01
N VAL A 123 -20.39 11.28 -12.03
CA VAL A 123 -19.69 12.06 -11.01
C VAL A 123 -20.68 13.02 -10.40
N ASP A 124 -20.74 13.09 -9.07
CA ASP A 124 -21.60 14.04 -8.38
C ASP A 124 -21.07 15.49 -8.49
N GLY A 125 -21.87 16.45 -8.03
CA GLY A 125 -21.49 17.87 -8.00
C GLY A 125 -20.21 18.17 -7.17
N GLN A 126 -19.70 17.22 -6.39
CA GLN A 126 -18.50 17.32 -5.55
C GLN A 126 -17.29 16.58 -6.13
N GLY A 127 -17.41 15.92 -7.29
CA GLY A 127 -16.32 15.13 -7.88
C GLY A 127 -16.20 13.72 -7.29
N LYS A 128 -17.18 13.25 -6.53
CA LYS A 128 -17.26 11.88 -6.04
C LYS A 128 -17.91 11.00 -7.09
N VAL A 129 -17.48 9.74 -7.12
CA VAL A 129 -17.99 8.74 -8.06
C VAL A 129 -18.97 7.85 -7.32
N ASP A 130 -20.20 7.77 -7.85
CA ASP A 130 -21.34 7.11 -7.18
C ASP A 130 -21.10 5.61 -6.99
N GLN A 131 -20.56 4.94 -8.03
CA GLN A 131 -20.31 3.51 -8.05
C GLN A 131 -18.82 3.22 -8.26
N GLN A 132 -18.10 2.96 -7.18
CA GLN A 132 -16.73 2.43 -7.24
C GLN A 132 -16.73 0.92 -6.94
N PRO A 133 -15.72 0.16 -7.39
CA PRO A 133 -15.57 -1.24 -7.03
C PRO A 133 -15.57 -1.44 -5.49
N SER A 134 -16.35 -2.41 -5.02
CA SER A 134 -16.42 -2.75 -3.59
C SER A 134 -15.11 -3.30 -3.05
N SER A 135 -14.35 -3.99 -3.90
CA SER A 135 -13.06 -4.60 -3.58
C SER A 135 -12.05 -4.37 -4.71
N GLY A 136 -10.80 -4.75 -4.45
CA GLY A 136 -9.72 -4.58 -5.42
C GLY A 136 -8.97 -3.26 -5.31
N SER A 137 -7.86 -3.22 -6.04
CA SER A 137 -6.99 -2.06 -6.19
C SER A 137 -7.20 -1.44 -7.56
N TYR A 138 -7.44 -0.14 -7.59
CA TYR A 138 -7.76 0.59 -8.81
C TYR A 138 -7.48 2.09 -8.65
N VAL A 139 -7.33 2.76 -9.79
CA VAL A 139 -7.33 4.21 -9.90
C VAL A 139 -8.65 4.66 -10.52
N VAL A 140 -9.19 5.75 -9.99
CA VAL A 140 -10.34 6.46 -10.54
C VAL A 140 -9.84 7.74 -11.18
N ILE A 141 -10.09 7.89 -12.47
CA ILE A 141 -9.83 9.10 -13.25
C ILE A 141 -11.13 9.86 -13.32
N VAL A 142 -11.15 11.12 -12.91
CA VAL A 142 -12.34 11.97 -12.91
C VAL A 142 -12.08 13.17 -13.82
N ASN A 143 -12.97 13.42 -14.77
CA ASN A 143 -12.94 14.62 -15.61
C ASN A 143 -14.08 15.55 -15.23
N LYS A 144 -13.73 16.71 -14.68
CA LYS A 144 -14.70 17.72 -14.25
C LYS A 144 -14.19 19.11 -14.62
N ASN A 145 -15.02 19.89 -15.30
CA ASN A 145 -14.67 21.20 -15.85
C ASN A 145 -13.42 21.12 -16.75
N ASN A 146 -13.31 20.05 -17.56
CA ASN A 146 -12.14 19.71 -18.37
C ASN A 146 -10.83 19.57 -17.57
N LYS A 147 -10.93 19.33 -16.25
CA LYS A 147 -9.78 19.10 -15.37
C LYS A 147 -9.80 17.66 -14.89
N PHE A 148 -8.72 16.95 -15.20
CA PHE A 148 -8.50 15.59 -14.74
C PHE A 148 -8.00 15.57 -13.29
N SER A 149 -8.58 14.70 -12.48
CA SER A 149 -8.09 14.38 -11.14
C SER A 149 -8.07 12.86 -10.92
N TYR A 150 -7.20 12.42 -10.02
CA TYR A 150 -6.92 11.00 -9.80
C TYR A 150 -7.18 10.64 -8.33
N GLN A 151 -7.79 9.48 -8.14
CA GLN A 151 -8.02 8.87 -6.83
C GLN A 151 -7.55 7.43 -6.89
N VAL A 152 -7.03 6.88 -5.79
CA VAL A 152 -6.51 5.52 -5.75
C VAL A 152 -7.05 4.77 -4.55
N LYS A 153 -7.44 3.52 -4.79
CA LYS A 153 -7.61 2.51 -3.75
C LYS A 153 -6.56 1.44 -4.01
N LEU A 154 -5.69 1.19 -3.04
CA LEU A 154 -4.63 0.17 -3.15
C LEU A 154 -4.65 -0.65 -1.88
N VAL A 155 -5.13 -1.90 -1.96
CA VAL A 155 -5.44 -2.73 -0.79
C VAL A 155 -4.91 -4.14 -0.94
N ASN A 156 -4.32 -4.68 0.13
CA ASN A 156 -3.97 -6.09 0.29
C ASN A 156 -5.02 -6.76 1.20
N ASN A 157 -4.76 -7.97 1.72
CA ASN A 157 -5.72 -8.66 2.60
C ASN A 157 -5.81 -8.10 4.03
N ASN A 158 -4.83 -7.32 4.47
CA ASN A 158 -4.74 -6.79 5.82
C ASN A 158 -5.19 -5.33 5.89
N ARG A 159 -4.71 -4.49 4.97
CA ARG A 159 -4.93 -3.05 4.95
C ARG A 159 -4.64 -2.44 3.57
N GLY A 160 -4.75 -1.12 3.49
CA GLY A 160 -4.24 -0.38 2.35
C GLY A 160 -4.73 1.05 2.29
N VAL A 161 -4.37 1.74 1.21
CA VAL A 161 -4.82 3.11 0.94
C VAL A 161 -6.28 3.09 0.51
N LYS A 162 -7.16 3.60 1.37
CA LYS A 162 -8.60 3.75 1.16
C LYS A 162 -9.17 4.79 2.13
N ASP A 163 -10.29 5.42 1.80
CA ASP A 163 -10.96 6.34 2.73
C ASP A 163 -11.71 5.58 3.84
N SER A 164 -12.33 6.31 4.76
CA SER A 164 -13.11 5.73 5.87
C SER A 164 -14.31 4.90 5.42
N ASN A 165 -14.77 5.07 4.18
CA ASN A 165 -15.89 4.33 3.57
C ASN A 165 -15.38 3.18 2.68
N GLY A 166 -14.07 2.93 2.66
CA GLY A 166 -13.45 1.92 1.81
C GLY A 166 -13.40 2.28 0.32
N LYS A 167 -13.51 3.57 -0.03
CA LYS A 167 -13.40 4.09 -1.40
C LYS A 167 -11.98 4.60 -1.69
N ALA A 168 -11.75 4.98 -2.95
CA ALA A 168 -10.48 5.56 -3.39
C ALA A 168 -10.22 6.94 -2.75
N VAL A 169 -8.95 7.20 -2.43
CA VAL A 169 -8.46 8.44 -1.81
C VAL A 169 -7.87 9.33 -2.89
N LYS A 170 -8.14 10.64 -2.83
CA LYS A 170 -7.57 11.60 -3.78
C LYS A 170 -6.06 11.68 -3.65
N GLU A 171 -5.38 11.98 -4.76
CA GLU A 171 -3.92 12.18 -4.80
C GLU A 171 -3.42 13.17 -3.73
N GLU A 172 -4.13 14.29 -3.55
CA GLU A 172 -3.79 15.35 -2.57
C GLU A 172 -3.95 14.90 -1.10
N ASP A 173 -4.71 13.84 -0.86
CA ASP A 173 -5.00 13.31 0.48
C ASP A 173 -4.15 12.07 0.82
N LEU A 174 -3.21 11.68 -0.04
CA LEU A 174 -2.33 10.53 0.15
C LEU A 174 -1.32 10.79 1.27
N LYS A 175 -1.64 10.28 2.45
CA LYS A 175 -0.78 10.31 3.65
C LYS A 175 -1.05 9.09 4.53
N ARG A 176 -0.22 8.87 5.56
CA ARG A 176 -0.29 7.67 6.42
C ARG A 176 -1.68 7.37 6.99
N ASN A 177 -2.49 8.40 7.28
CA ASN A 177 -3.84 8.21 7.84
C ASN A 177 -4.86 7.68 6.82
N ALA A 178 -4.52 7.66 5.53
CA ALA A 178 -5.30 7.03 4.49
C ALA A 178 -5.02 5.52 4.40
N VAL A 179 -4.02 4.99 5.13
CA VAL A 179 -3.72 3.57 5.21
C VAL A 179 -4.54 2.95 6.33
N ASN A 180 -5.59 2.23 5.96
CA ASN A 180 -6.61 1.71 6.86
C ASN A 180 -6.70 0.19 6.78
N GLU A 181 -6.88 -0.47 7.93
CA GLU A 181 -7.11 -1.92 8.04
C GLU A 181 -8.38 -2.34 7.30
N ILE A 182 -8.42 -3.58 6.81
CA ILE A 182 -9.62 -4.22 6.25
C ILE A 182 -10.43 -4.82 7.40
N GLN A 183 -11.71 -4.43 7.46
CA GLN A 183 -12.70 -4.98 8.38
C GLN A 183 -13.38 -6.19 7.75
#